data_AF-J9CRW9-F1
#
_entry.id   AF-J9CRW9-F1
#
_cell.length_a   1.000
_cell.length_b   1.000
_cell.length_c   1.000
_cell.angle_alpha   90.00
_cell.angle_beta   90.00
_cell.angle_gamma   90.00
#
_symmetry.space_group_name_H-M   'P 1'
#
loop_
_entity.id
_entity.type
_entity.pdbx_description
1 polymer ?
#
loop_
_entity_poly.entity_id
_entity_poly.type
_entity_poly.pdbx_seq_one_letter_code
_entity_poly.pdbx_strand_id
1 'polypeptide(L)' 'MEYGFWLPIFGGWLRNVDDESMPPTFEYAKQTAQAAEQLGFSTTLIAELNLNDIKGVSAPSLEAWTTAQHLLR' A
#
# COMPACT_ATOMS: atom_id res chain seq x y z
N MET A 1 18.66 -3.56 -13.60
CA MET A 1 18.29 -3.16 -12.23
C MET A 1 16.79 -3.33 -12.13
N GLU A 2 16.29 -4.00 -11.10
CA GLU A 2 14.84 -4.12 -10.86
C GLU A 2 14.39 -3.05 -9.88
N TYR A 3 13.26 -2.41 -10.18
CA TYR A 3 12.67 -1.38 -9.34
C TYR A 3 11.40 -1.93 -8.71
N GLY A 4 11.39 -1.94 -7.38
CA GLY A 4 10.21 -2.29 -6.59
C GLY A 4 9.71 -1.12 -5.75
N PHE A 5 8.51 -1.26 -5.24
CA PHE A 5 7.88 -0.28 -4.35
C PHE A 5 7.10 -0.98 -3.22
N TRP A 6 6.75 -0.21 -2.19
CA TRP A 6 5.88 -0.69 -1.12
C TRP A 6 4.43 -0.38 -1.47
N LEU A 7 3.55 -1.37 -1.38
CA LEU A 7 2.13 -1.16 -1.64
C LEU A 7 1.54 -0.22 -0.57
N PRO A 8 0.81 0.84 -0.95
CA PRO A 8 0.31 1.83 0.01
C PRO A 8 -0.89 1.29 0.79
N ILE A 9 -0.62 0.61 1.91
CA ILE A 9 -1.66 -0.05 2.72
C ILE A 9 -2.01 0.67 4.03
N PHE A 10 -1.28 1.73 4.40
CA PHE A 10 -1.39 2.41 5.70
C PHE A 10 -1.98 3.82 5.65
N GLY A 11 -2.43 4.28 4.47
CA GLY A 11 -2.98 5.63 4.33
C GLY A 11 -1.92 6.73 4.23
N GLY A 12 -0.70 6.37 3.81
CA GLY A 12 0.46 7.25 3.75
C GLY A 12 1.72 6.59 4.33
N TRP A 13 2.85 7.28 4.24
CA TRP A 13 4.16 6.83 4.74
C TRP A 13 4.78 7.79 5.76
N LEU A 14 4.22 8.98 5.91
CA LEU A 14 4.78 10.05 6.73
C LEU A 14 4.06 10.11 8.09
N ARG A 15 4.79 9.79 9.16
CA ARG A 15 4.27 9.86 10.55
C ARG A 15 3.98 11.28 11.02
N ASN A 16 4.65 12.28 10.41
CA ASN A 16 4.55 13.69 10.80
C ASN A 16 3.65 14.51 9.87
N VAL A 17 2.98 13.89 8.90
CA VAL A 17 2.06 14.54 7.97
C VAL A 17 0.75 13.78 8.03
N ASP A 18 -0.37 14.47 8.23
CA ASP A 18 -1.66 13.79 8.40
C ASP A 18 -2.20 13.25 7.07
N ASP A 19 -2.41 14.14 6.09
CA ASP A 19 -2.98 13.80 4.79
C ASP A 19 -1.93 13.82 3.67
N GLU A 20 -1.73 12.68 3.03
CA GLU A 20 -0.82 12.50 1.89
C GLU A 20 -1.59 12.33 0.56
N SER A 21 -2.92 12.47 0.57
CA SER A 21 -3.79 12.10 -0.57
C SER A 21 -3.63 10.64 -0.99
N MET A 22 -3.38 9.75 0.00
CA MET A 22 -3.17 8.32 -0.16
C MET A 22 -4.21 7.55 0.67
N PRO A 23 -5.48 7.46 0.23
CA PRO A 23 -6.51 6.81 1.03
C PRO A 23 -6.16 5.35 1.34
N PRO A 24 -6.37 4.84 2.58
CA PRO A 24 -6.06 3.46 2.99
C PRO A 24 -7.13 2.47 2.47
N THR A 25 -7.31 2.40 1.15
CA THR A 25 -8.31 1.54 0.49
C THR A 25 -7.68 0.59 -0.52
N PHE A 26 -8.36 -0.52 -0.79
CA PHE A 26 -7.93 -1.47 -1.80
C PHE A 26 -7.93 -0.84 -3.21
N GLU A 27 -8.90 0.02 -3.51
CA GLU A 27 -8.99 0.72 -4.80
C GLU A 27 -7.74 1.55 -5.10
N TYR A 28 -7.23 2.28 -4.10
CA TYR A 28 -6.03 3.09 -4.24
C TYR A 28 -4.76 2.24 -4.38
N ALA A 29 -4.65 1.18 -3.58
CA ALA A 29 -3.56 0.21 -3.69
C ALA A 29 -3.54 -0.47 -5.07
N LYS A 30 -4.71 -0.88 -5.59
CA LYS A 30 -4.88 -1.46 -6.92
C LYS A 30 -4.49 -0.47 -8.03
N GLN A 31 -4.99 0.76 -7.97
CA GLN A 31 -4.64 1.80 -8.94
C GLN A 31 -3.13 2.05 -8.97
N THR A 32 -2.50 2.10 -7.79
CA THR A 32 -1.04 2.30 -7.66
C THR A 32 -0.27 1.15 -8.30
N ALA A 33 -0.68 -0.10 -8.03
CA ALA A 33 -0.04 -1.28 -8.62
C ALA A 33 -0.16 -1.32 -10.15
N GLN A 34 -1.36 -1.07 -10.68
CA GLN A 34 -1.59 -1.02 -12.13
C GLN A 34 -0.78 0.09 -12.82
N ALA A 35 -0.64 1.26 -12.19
CA ALA A 35 0.21 2.33 -12.70
C ALA A 35 1.70 1.95 -12.63
N ALA A 36 2.13 1.29 -11.55
CA ALA A 36 3.51 0.87 -11.38
C ALA A 36 3.95 -0.14 -12.46
N GLU A 37 3.07 -1.07 -12.86
CA GLU A 37 3.31 -1.98 -13.99
C GLU A 37 3.59 -1.22 -15.29
N GLN A 38 2.80 -0.17 -15.59
CA GLN A 38 2.98 0.67 -16.78
C GLN A 38 4.25 1.52 -16.73
N LEU A 39 4.73 1.85 -15.52
CA LEU A 39 5.92 2.67 -15.29
C LEU A 39 7.21 1.84 -15.22
N GLY A 40 7.14 0.52 -15.37
CA GLY A 40 8.30 -0.37 -15.42
C GLY A 40 8.80 -0.85 -14.05
N PHE A 41 7.98 -0.75 -12.99
CA PHE A 41 8.26 -1.43 -11.72
C PHE A 41 7.98 -2.93 -11.87
N SER A 42 8.90 -3.77 -11.41
CA SER A 42 8.80 -5.23 -11.54
C SER A 42 8.27 -5.92 -10.30
N THR A 43 8.20 -5.22 -9.16
CA THR A 43 7.84 -5.85 -7.88
C THR A 43 7.13 -4.87 -6.96
N THR A 44 6.16 -5.37 -6.18
CA THR A 44 5.62 -4.67 -5.01
C THR A 44 5.79 -5.53 -3.77
N LEU A 45 6.10 -4.89 -2.63
CA LEU A 45 6.10 -5.53 -1.32
C LEU A 45 4.86 -5.09 -0.53
N ILE A 46 4.16 -6.04 0.07
CA ILE A 46 3.02 -5.78 0.96
C ILE A 46 3.48 -6.06 2.39
N ALA A 47 3.45 -5.05 3.25
CA ALA A 47 3.83 -5.22 4.65
C ALA A 47 2.76 -6.03 5.41
N GLU A 48 3.18 -6.91 6.31
CA GLU A 48 2.28 -7.67 7.17
C GLU A 48 2.29 -7.06 8.58
N LEU A 49 1.23 -6.31 8.90
CA LEU A 49 0.96 -5.79 10.24
C LEU A 49 -0.56 -5.76 10.46
N ASN A 50 -1.00 -6.24 11.62
CA ASN A 50 -2.42 -6.14 12.03
C ASN A 50 -2.81 -4.73 12.51
N LEU A 51 -1.83 -3.88 12.80
CA LEU A 51 -2.03 -2.52 13.31
C LEU A 51 -1.23 -1.54 12.47
N ASN A 52 -1.81 -0.37 12.22
CA ASN A 52 -1.17 0.70 11.47
C ASN A 52 -0.08 1.39 12.32
N ASP A 53 1.20 1.16 11.99
CA ASP A 53 2.36 1.72 12.70
C ASP A 53 2.81 3.10 12.16
N ILE A 54 2.10 3.63 11.15
CA ILE A 54 2.39 4.90 10.48
C ILE A 54 1.44 6.01 10.96
N LYS A 55 0.13 5.75 10.85
CA LYS A 55 -0.96 6.70 11.20
C LYS A 55 -1.58 6.41 12.57
N GLY A 56 -1.07 5.40 13.29
CA GLY A 56 -1.50 5.03 14.63
C GLY A 56 -2.41 3.80 14.66
N VAL A 57 -2.38 3.05 15.76
CA VAL A 57 -2.98 1.70 15.87
C VAL A 57 -4.50 1.63 15.65
N SER A 58 -5.20 2.77 15.74
CA SER A 58 -6.63 2.88 15.46
C SER A 58 -6.95 3.35 14.03
N ALA A 59 -5.94 3.73 13.25
CA ALA A 59 -6.12 4.13 11.86
C ALA A 59 -6.32 2.89 10.96
N PRO A 60 -7.04 3.03 9.83
CA PRO A 60 -7.24 1.91 8.90
C PRO A 60 -5.92 1.41 8.31
N SER A 61 -5.83 0.10 8.08
CA SER A 61 -4.77 -0.53 7.28
C SER A 61 -5.32 -1.76 6.56
N LEU A 62 -4.76 -2.09 5.39
CA LEU A 62 -5.14 -3.30 4.67
C LEU A 62 -4.42 -4.54 5.24
N GLU A 63 -5.13 -5.66 5.32
CA GLU A 63 -4.55 -6.95 5.71
C GLU A 63 -3.79 -7.57 4.52
N ALA A 64 -2.57 -8.05 4.76
CA ALA A 64 -1.62 -8.38 3.71
C ALA A 64 -2.07 -9.52 2.78
N TRP A 65 -2.55 -10.64 3.33
CA TRP A 65 -2.83 -11.85 2.57
C TRP A 65 -4.07 -11.72 1.69
N THR A 66 -5.16 -11.19 2.25
CA THR A 66 -6.38 -10.92 1.51
C THR A 66 -6.15 -9.86 0.44
N THR A 67 -5.35 -8.82 0.73
CA THR A 67 -4.94 -7.83 -0.27
C THR A 67 -4.14 -8.46 -1.41
N ALA A 68 -3.12 -9.27 -1.09
CA ALA A 68 -2.33 -9.99 -2.09
C ALA A 68 -3.21 -10.87 -2.98
N GLN A 69 -4.13 -11.63 -2.39
CA GLN A 69 -5.06 -12.52 -3.11
C GLN A 69 -6.00 -11.78 -4.06
N HIS A 70 -6.37 -10.53 -3.76
CA HIS A 70 -7.19 -9.69 -4.63
C HIS A 70 -6.38 -8.91 -5.67
N LEU A 71 -5.11 -8.61 -5.38
CA LEU A 71 -4.22 -7.91 -6.33
C LEU A 71 -3.77 -8.83 -7.47
N LEU A 72 -3.67 -10.14 -7.23
CA LEU A 72 -3.29 -11.16 -8.21
C LEU A 72 -4.40 -11.53 -9.20
N ARG A 73 -5.59 -10.90 -9.11
CA ARG A 73 -6.77 -11.17 -9.96
C ARG A 73 -7.12 -9.96 -10.81
#